data_AF-A0A8C4PZS9-F1
#
_entry.id   AF-A0A8C4PZS9-F1
#
_cell.length_a   1.000
_cell.length_b   1.000
_cell.length_c   1.000
_cell.angle_alpha   90.00
_cell.angle_beta   90.00
_cell.angle_gamma   90.00
#
_symmetry.space_group_name_H-M   'P 1'
#
loop_
_entity.id
_entity.type
_entity.pdbx_description
1 polymer ?
#
loop_
_entity_poly.entity_id
_entity_poly.type
_entity_poly.pdbx_seq_one_letter_code
_entity_poly.pdbx_strand_id
1 'polypeptide(L)'
;MAFADIPPQFIGLLYWIVTTAVGSCITSSKYVALSLPPEHRPFYLRNNPTEAKCCQADPCCPLKHHFEKLASCWGYEESCEPPHRAADPSCHSTSAPWVMNLEEAKQMFWQQADFGYVKERRKELQMLCRPQHPGDSSLVCASHMRYCTATRLFIDLRNPRRNNDRFAELQLYTSLPFSVHTTQECEVVIDRPTYFMKLDAGVNMYHHFCDFVNLYISQHVNNSFSTDVNIVMWDTVCFRYAVFSLLPRMRYGLFYNTPLIPNCHGTALFRAFSQHVIYRLNITQHENKERKVRVTLLTRSTQYRRITNQKQMERAMKTVPLLDVRVVDYKFKEIEFTEQLRITHNSDVFIGMHGAGLTHLLFLPDWAVIFELHNCGDDLCYWDLARLRGVNYMTWQRQSAVYPEDKDSSKPSRCLSTSPLSHSLMPEPLKGA
;
A
#
# COMPACT_ATOMS: atom_id res chain seq x y z
N MET A 1 -17.83 -4.60 55.61
CA MET A 1 -18.59 -5.86 55.64
C MET A 1 -17.81 -6.88 54.82
N ALA A 2 -17.37 -7.97 55.44
CA ALA A 2 -16.68 -9.06 54.76
C ALA A 2 -17.63 -10.25 54.72
N PHE A 3 -17.78 -10.87 53.55
CA PHE A 3 -18.52 -12.13 53.43
C PHE A 3 -17.62 -13.24 53.96
N ALA A 4 -18.07 -13.94 55.01
CA ALA A 4 -17.33 -15.03 55.63
C ALA A 4 -17.29 -16.30 54.75
N ASP A 5 -18.29 -16.48 53.89
CA ASP A 5 -18.33 -17.51 52.86
C ASP A 5 -19.20 -17.02 51.69
N ILE A 6 -18.69 -17.13 50.45
CA ILE A 6 -19.47 -16.79 49.26
C ILE A 6 -20.49 -17.92 49.04
N PRO A 7 -21.81 -17.66 49.07
CA PRO A 7 -22.80 -18.71 48.84
C PRO A 7 -22.58 -19.32 47.44
N PRO A 8 -22.69 -20.65 47.26
CA PRO A 8 -22.61 -21.29 45.93
C PRO A 8 -23.60 -20.66 44.93
N GLN A 9 -24.69 -20.13 45.46
CA GLN A 9 -25.77 -19.46 44.76
C GLN A 9 -25.32 -18.11 44.15
N PHE A 10 -24.38 -17.41 44.79
CA PHE A 10 -23.82 -16.16 44.28
C PHE A 10 -22.85 -16.43 43.11
N ILE A 11 -22.03 -17.48 43.20
CA ILE A 11 -21.18 -17.92 42.08
C ILE A 11 -22.06 -18.40 40.92
N GLY A 12 -23.12 -19.16 41.19
CA GLY A 12 -24.10 -19.58 40.19
C GLY A 12 -24.81 -18.41 39.53
N LEU A 13 -25.22 -17.39 40.29
CA LEU A 13 -25.80 -16.16 39.77
C LEU A 13 -24.80 -15.37 38.94
N LEU A 14 -23.53 -15.27 39.36
CA LEU A 14 -22.48 -14.61 38.59
C LEU A 14 -22.20 -15.35 37.28
N TYR A 15 -22.16 -16.68 37.30
CA TYR A 15 -21.99 -17.52 36.12
C TYR A 15 -23.19 -17.39 35.17
N TRP A 16 -24.41 -17.34 35.71
CA TRP A 16 -25.63 -17.12 34.94
C TRP A 16 -25.68 -15.70 34.37
N ILE A 17 -25.28 -14.66 35.11
CA ILE A 17 -25.16 -13.28 34.61
C ILE A 17 -24.07 -13.18 33.55
N VAL A 18 -22.91 -13.80 33.73
CA VAL A 18 -21.84 -13.80 32.73
C VAL A 18 -22.28 -14.55 31.46
N THR A 19 -23.04 -15.64 31.58
CA THR A 19 -23.49 -16.43 30.41
C THR A 19 -24.75 -15.89 29.74
N THR A 20 -25.62 -15.18 30.46
CA THR A 20 -26.88 -14.62 29.90
C THR A 20 -26.81 -13.12 29.61
N ALA A 21 -26.06 -12.33 30.40
CA ALA A 21 -25.86 -10.90 30.17
C ALA A 21 -24.67 -10.59 29.25
N VAL A 22 -23.66 -11.48 29.19
CA VAL A 22 -22.62 -11.46 28.15
C VAL A 22 -22.94 -12.56 27.15
N GLY A 23 -24.00 -12.36 26.36
CA GLY A 23 -24.19 -13.13 25.14
C GLY A 23 -22.91 -13.02 24.32
N SER A 24 -22.10 -14.07 24.33
CA SER A 24 -20.82 -14.10 23.62
C SER A 24 -21.14 -14.08 22.14
N CYS A 25 -21.18 -12.90 21.53
CA CYS A 25 -21.28 -12.77 20.09
C CYS A 25 -20.04 -13.41 19.47
N ILE A 26 -20.22 -14.60 18.90
CA ILE A 26 -19.18 -15.23 18.10
C ILE A 26 -19.18 -14.54 16.75
N THR A 27 -18.20 -13.67 16.53
CA THR A 27 -18.02 -12.99 15.25
C THR A 27 -17.85 -14.02 14.14
N SER A 28 -18.68 -13.97 13.10
CA SER A 28 -18.59 -14.89 11.96
C SER A 28 -17.18 -14.89 11.35
N SER A 29 -16.69 -16.08 10.95
CA SER A 29 -15.39 -16.26 10.28
C SER A 29 -15.23 -15.36 9.05
N LYS A 30 -16.34 -15.03 8.39
CA LYS A 30 -16.39 -14.09 7.27
C LYS A 30 -15.91 -12.68 7.67
N TYR A 31 -16.31 -12.16 8.83
CA TYR A 31 -15.91 -10.83 9.29
C TYR A 31 -14.47 -10.81 9.80
N VAL A 32 -14.00 -11.92 10.37
CA VAL A 32 -12.58 -12.09 10.76
C VAL A 32 -11.68 -12.03 9.53
N ALA A 33 -12.06 -12.68 8.43
CA ALA A 33 -11.32 -12.67 7.17
C ALA A 33 -11.28 -11.28 6.49
N LEU A 34 -12.21 -10.38 6.82
CA LEU A 34 -12.25 -9.04 6.22
C LEU A 34 -11.21 -8.09 6.82
N SER A 35 -10.90 -8.20 8.12
CA SER A 35 -9.83 -7.46 8.83
C SER A 35 -9.53 -6.06 8.27
N LEU A 36 -10.53 -5.16 8.31
CA LEU A 36 -10.43 -3.78 7.79
C LEU A 36 -10.24 -2.73 8.90
N PRO A 37 -9.39 -1.71 8.68
CA PRO A 37 -9.29 -0.56 9.57
C PRO A 37 -10.65 0.09 9.81
N PRO A 38 -10.95 0.58 11.03
CA PRO A 38 -12.21 1.27 11.33
C PRO A 38 -12.56 2.37 10.33
N GLU A 39 -11.57 3.12 9.88
CA GLU A 39 -11.71 4.22 8.92
C GLU A 39 -12.19 3.73 7.56
N HIS A 40 -11.92 2.47 7.18
CA HIS A 40 -12.21 1.92 5.86
C HIS A 40 -13.59 1.26 5.78
N ARG A 41 -14.16 0.90 6.93
CA ARG A 41 -15.41 0.12 7.02
C ARG A 41 -16.62 0.81 6.38
N PRO A 42 -16.86 2.12 6.54
CA PRO A 42 -17.98 2.78 5.89
C PRO A 42 -17.91 2.67 4.36
N PHE A 43 -16.72 2.90 3.79
CA PHE A 43 -16.47 2.83 2.35
C PHE A 43 -16.62 1.41 1.80
N TYR A 44 -16.18 0.40 2.57
CA TYR A 44 -16.37 -1.00 2.22
C TYR A 44 -17.85 -1.38 2.20
N LEU A 45 -18.62 -1.01 3.23
CA LEU A 45 -20.05 -1.30 3.32
C LEU A 45 -20.82 -0.65 2.17
N ARG A 46 -20.47 0.58 1.78
CA ARG A 46 -21.08 1.25 0.62
C ARG A 46 -20.84 0.47 -0.69
N ASN A 47 -19.65 -0.07 -0.90
CA ASN A 47 -19.34 -0.88 -2.09
C ASN A 47 -19.91 -2.30 -2.05
N ASN A 48 -20.35 -2.77 -0.88
CA ASN A 48 -20.86 -4.13 -0.68
C ASN A 48 -22.27 -4.10 -0.07
N PRO A 49 -23.29 -3.58 -0.80
CA PRO A 49 -24.62 -3.32 -0.24
C PRO A 49 -25.33 -4.59 0.24
N THR A 50 -25.11 -5.74 -0.40
CA THR A 50 -25.65 -7.02 0.06
C THR A 50 -25.05 -7.41 1.42
N GLU A 51 -23.74 -7.24 1.58
CA GLU A 51 -23.08 -7.54 2.86
C GLU A 51 -23.46 -6.54 3.94
N ALA A 52 -23.65 -5.27 3.57
CA ALA A 52 -24.14 -4.24 4.45
C ALA A 52 -25.54 -4.60 5.00
N LYS A 53 -26.47 -5.04 4.13
CA LYS A 53 -27.80 -5.51 4.54
C LYS A 53 -27.70 -6.73 5.47
N CYS A 54 -26.88 -7.73 5.14
CA CYS A 54 -26.66 -8.89 5.99
C CYS A 54 -26.10 -8.51 7.37
N CYS A 55 -25.09 -7.64 7.40
CA CYS A 55 -24.47 -7.14 8.62
C CYS A 55 -25.45 -6.31 9.48
N GLN A 56 -26.34 -5.54 8.87
CA GLN A 56 -27.36 -4.78 9.58
C GLN A 56 -28.36 -5.70 10.29
N ALA A 57 -28.73 -6.81 9.65
CA ALA A 57 -29.63 -7.81 10.21
C ALA A 57 -28.95 -8.71 11.27
N ASP A 58 -27.63 -8.90 11.20
CA ASP A 58 -26.87 -9.74 12.13
C ASP A 58 -26.63 -9.03 13.48
N PRO A 59 -27.19 -9.52 14.61
CA PRO A 59 -26.92 -9.02 15.97
C PRO A 59 -25.43 -8.82 16.28
N CYS A 60 -24.56 -9.67 15.75
CA CYS A 60 -23.14 -9.78 16.06
C CYS A 60 -22.20 -9.12 15.04
N CYS A 61 -22.72 -8.39 14.05
CA CYS A 61 -21.83 -7.80 13.06
C CYS A 61 -20.91 -6.72 13.68
N PRO A 62 -19.56 -6.84 13.55
CA PRO A 62 -18.60 -5.90 14.12
C PRO A 62 -18.55 -4.55 13.39
N LEU A 63 -19.32 -4.39 12.31
CA LEU A 63 -19.37 -3.18 11.48
C LEU A 63 -20.58 -2.29 11.79
N LYS A 64 -21.43 -2.64 12.77
CA LYS A 64 -22.68 -1.93 13.06
C LYS A 64 -22.55 -0.44 13.32
N HIS A 65 -21.50 -0.01 14.01
CA HIS A 65 -21.30 1.41 14.34
C HIS A 65 -20.89 2.27 13.12
N HIS A 66 -20.71 1.66 11.94
CA HIS A 66 -20.23 2.35 10.73
C HIS A 66 -21.35 2.66 9.73
N PHE A 67 -22.60 2.26 10.01
CA PHE A 67 -23.74 2.52 9.13
C PHE A 67 -24.15 3.99 9.04
N GLU A 68 -23.81 4.82 10.04
CA GLU A 68 -24.09 6.27 10.04
C GLU A 68 -23.30 7.02 8.95
N LYS A 69 -22.24 6.41 8.41
CA LYS A 69 -21.37 6.98 7.38
C LYS A 69 -21.48 6.29 6.03
N LEU A 70 -22.61 5.65 5.73
CA LEU A 70 -22.85 5.01 4.41
C LEU A 70 -22.80 6.00 3.24
N ALA A 71 -22.97 7.29 3.49
CA ALA A 71 -22.77 8.32 2.49
C ALA A 71 -21.30 8.48 2.08
N SER A 72 -20.32 7.98 2.85
CA SER A 72 -18.90 8.06 2.49
C SER A 72 -18.52 7.07 1.38
N CYS A 73 -17.70 7.50 0.42
CA CYS A 73 -17.25 6.72 -0.74
C CYS A 73 -15.77 6.92 -1.02
N TRP A 74 -15.14 5.95 -1.69
CA TRP A 74 -13.73 6.09 -2.04
C TRP A 74 -13.50 7.15 -3.12
N GLY A 75 -14.50 7.39 -3.98
CA GLY A 75 -14.44 8.38 -5.07
C GLY A 75 -14.54 7.75 -6.46
N TYR A 76 -14.27 6.46 -6.57
CA TYR A 76 -14.36 5.73 -7.83
C TYR A 76 -15.79 5.29 -8.17
N GLU A 77 -16.70 5.30 -7.20
CA GLU A 77 -18.10 4.95 -7.39
C GLU A 77 -18.81 6.01 -8.25
N GLU A 78 -19.72 5.57 -9.12
CA GLU A 78 -20.42 6.49 -10.04
C GLU A 78 -21.26 7.54 -9.31
N SER A 79 -21.88 7.15 -8.20
CA SER A 79 -22.71 8.01 -7.34
C SER A 79 -21.93 8.76 -6.25
N CYS A 80 -20.59 8.77 -6.31
CA CYS A 80 -19.77 9.41 -5.29
C CYS A 80 -19.55 10.90 -5.59
N GLU A 81 -20.24 11.74 -4.80
CA GLU A 81 -20.04 13.18 -4.83
C GLU A 81 -18.76 13.61 -4.10
N PRO A 82 -18.08 14.69 -4.54
CA PRO A 82 -16.83 15.17 -3.92
C PRO A 82 -16.87 15.30 -2.39
N PRO A 83 -17.92 15.88 -1.76
CA PRO A 83 -17.98 16.03 -0.30
C PRO A 83 -17.97 14.70 0.49
N HIS A 84 -18.25 13.59 -0.19
CA HIS A 84 -18.34 12.27 0.40
C HIS A 84 -17.11 11.39 0.14
N ARG A 85 -16.13 11.88 -0.65
CA ARG A 85 -14.90 11.16 -0.97
C ARG A 85 -14.03 10.93 0.28
N ALA A 86 -13.18 9.92 0.22
CA ALA A 86 -12.32 9.53 1.35
C ALA A 86 -11.41 10.67 1.83
N ALA A 87 -10.85 11.43 0.91
CA ALA A 87 -10.30 12.76 1.14
C ALA A 87 -10.08 13.45 -0.21
N ASP A 88 -10.07 14.77 -0.22
CA ASP A 88 -9.60 15.55 -1.35
C ASP A 88 -8.13 15.95 -1.16
N PRO A 89 -7.32 15.95 -2.22
CA PRO A 89 -5.92 16.33 -2.13
C PRO A 89 -5.77 17.83 -1.82
N SER A 90 -4.66 18.17 -1.16
CA SER A 90 -4.31 19.55 -0.84
C SER A 90 -3.37 20.12 -1.89
N CYS A 91 -3.70 21.30 -2.44
CA CYS A 91 -2.87 22.00 -3.41
C CYS A 91 -2.71 23.46 -2.98
N HIS A 92 -1.46 23.95 -2.96
CA HIS A 92 -1.15 25.30 -2.45
C HIS A 92 -1.04 26.36 -3.55
N SER A 93 -0.71 25.99 -4.78
CA SER A 93 -0.64 26.91 -5.92
C SER A 93 -0.70 26.18 -7.25
N THR A 94 -1.08 26.90 -8.31
CA THR A 94 -1.05 26.45 -9.69
C THR A 94 0.30 26.82 -10.32
N SER A 95 1.33 26.01 -10.08
CA SER A 95 2.66 26.25 -10.68
C SER A 95 2.81 25.61 -12.07
N ALA A 96 1.90 24.71 -12.46
CA ALA A 96 1.88 24.09 -13.78
C ALA A 96 1.20 25.01 -14.82
N PRO A 97 1.88 25.39 -15.93
CA PRO A 97 1.31 26.28 -16.95
C PRO A 97 0.05 25.76 -17.65
N TRP A 98 -0.20 24.45 -17.60
CA TRP A 98 -1.36 23.79 -18.21
C TRP A 98 -2.54 23.61 -17.25
N VAL A 99 -2.46 24.15 -16.03
CA VAL A 99 -3.52 24.06 -15.02
C VAL A 99 -4.09 25.45 -14.79
N MET A 100 -5.39 25.62 -15.06
CA MET A 100 -6.05 26.93 -15.07
C MET A 100 -6.36 27.46 -13.67
N ASN A 101 -6.67 26.56 -12.72
CA ASN A 101 -7.04 26.92 -11.36
C ASN A 101 -6.77 25.78 -10.35
N LEU A 102 -6.89 26.11 -9.05
CA LEU A 102 -6.62 25.16 -7.96
C LEU A 102 -7.56 23.94 -7.95
N GLU A 103 -8.82 24.10 -8.35
CA GLU A 103 -9.78 22.99 -8.37
C GLU A 103 -9.45 22.00 -9.49
N GLU A 104 -9.03 22.49 -10.65
CA GLU A 104 -8.49 21.65 -11.72
C GLU A 104 -7.21 20.94 -11.28
N ALA A 105 -6.30 21.63 -10.56
CA ALA A 105 -5.09 21.03 -10.01
C ALA A 105 -5.41 19.84 -9.09
N LYS A 106 -6.34 20.05 -8.15
CA LYS A 106 -6.82 19.01 -7.22
C LYS A 106 -7.46 17.84 -7.96
N GLN A 107 -8.33 18.13 -8.93
CA GLN A 107 -9.04 17.12 -9.67
C GLN A 107 -8.08 16.27 -10.53
N MET A 108 -7.10 16.90 -11.20
CA MET A 108 -6.07 16.19 -11.96
C MET A 108 -5.18 15.33 -11.04
N PHE A 109 -4.76 15.88 -9.90
CA PHE A 109 -3.97 15.13 -8.91
C PHE A 109 -4.76 13.93 -8.39
N TRP A 110 -6.04 14.12 -8.05
CA TRP A 110 -6.92 13.02 -7.61
C TRP A 110 -7.11 11.95 -8.69
N GLN A 111 -7.31 12.35 -9.96
CA GLN A 111 -7.46 11.45 -11.10
C GLN A 111 -6.19 10.61 -11.35
N GLN A 112 -5.01 11.21 -11.22
CA GLN A 112 -3.76 10.59 -11.60
C GLN A 112 -3.08 9.84 -10.45
N ALA A 113 -3.24 10.33 -9.22
CA ALA A 113 -2.44 9.92 -8.06
C ALA A 113 -3.25 9.29 -6.92
N ASP A 114 -4.59 9.39 -6.93
CA ASP A 114 -5.48 8.98 -5.83
C ASP A 114 -6.50 7.92 -6.29
N PHE A 115 -7.62 7.73 -5.59
CA PHE A 115 -8.69 6.81 -5.98
C PHE A 115 -9.31 7.09 -7.36
N GLY A 116 -9.09 8.28 -7.93
CA GLY A 116 -9.38 8.54 -9.34
C GLY A 116 -8.58 7.64 -10.29
N TYR A 117 -7.37 7.25 -9.90
CA TYR A 117 -6.58 6.27 -10.64
C TYR A 117 -7.30 4.91 -10.73
N VAL A 118 -7.84 4.45 -9.59
CA VAL A 118 -8.65 3.22 -9.52
C VAL A 118 -9.88 3.35 -10.41
N LYS A 119 -10.56 4.50 -10.37
CA LYS A 119 -11.74 4.79 -11.20
C LYS A 119 -11.43 4.57 -12.68
N GLU A 120 -10.31 5.09 -13.17
CA GLU A 120 -9.92 4.94 -14.57
C GLU A 120 -9.54 3.49 -14.91
N ARG A 121 -8.82 2.77 -14.04
CA ARG A 121 -8.54 1.33 -14.27
C ARG A 121 -9.81 0.48 -14.35
N ARG A 122 -10.84 0.82 -13.57
CA ARG A 122 -12.15 0.14 -13.59
C ARG A 122 -12.92 0.43 -14.89
N LYS A 123 -12.88 1.66 -15.40
CA LYS A 123 -13.52 2.03 -16.67
C LYS A 123 -12.87 1.36 -17.88
N GLU A 124 -11.57 1.10 -17.81
CA GLU A 124 -10.81 0.42 -18.87
C GLU A 124 -11.09 -1.08 -18.96
N LEU A 125 -11.80 -1.68 -17.99
CA LEU A 125 -12.03 -3.12 -17.98
C LEU A 125 -12.88 -3.57 -19.17
N GLN A 126 -12.30 -4.46 -19.99
CA GLN A 126 -12.96 -5.06 -21.14
C GLN A 126 -12.85 -6.58 -21.09
N MET A 127 -13.93 -7.26 -21.51
CA MET A 127 -13.95 -8.71 -21.63
C MET A 127 -13.20 -9.14 -22.89
N LEU A 128 -12.02 -9.71 -22.71
CA LEU A 128 -11.17 -10.20 -23.80
C LEU A 128 -11.51 -11.66 -24.18
N CYS A 129 -11.88 -12.48 -23.18
CA CYS A 129 -12.35 -13.84 -23.39
C CYS A 129 -13.74 -14.00 -22.75
N ARG A 130 -14.76 -14.22 -23.59
CA ARG A 130 -16.15 -14.38 -23.17
C ARG A 130 -16.54 -15.85 -23.13
N PRO A 131 -17.02 -16.37 -21.98
CA PRO A 131 -17.48 -17.75 -21.88
C PRO A 131 -18.73 -17.96 -22.73
N GLN A 132 -18.78 -19.05 -23.52
CA GLN A 132 -19.94 -19.40 -24.36
C GLN A 132 -20.82 -20.45 -23.67
N HIS A 133 -20.21 -21.33 -22.88
CA HIS A 133 -20.85 -22.42 -22.17
C HIS A 133 -20.58 -22.34 -20.65
N PRO A 134 -21.45 -22.93 -19.82
CA PRO A 134 -21.21 -23.05 -18.38
C PRO A 134 -19.89 -23.79 -18.11
N GLY A 135 -18.96 -23.11 -17.47
CA GLY A 135 -17.65 -23.66 -17.15
C GLY A 135 -16.52 -23.24 -18.08
N ASP A 136 -16.77 -22.48 -19.12
CA ASP A 136 -15.70 -21.91 -19.93
C ASP A 136 -14.83 -20.93 -19.13
N SER A 137 -13.60 -20.76 -19.57
CA SER A 137 -12.70 -19.73 -19.05
C SER A 137 -13.19 -18.33 -19.43
N SER A 138 -12.88 -17.34 -18.59
CA SER A 138 -13.12 -15.93 -18.91
C SER A 138 -11.88 -15.10 -18.61
N LEU A 139 -11.70 -14.00 -19.33
CA LEU A 139 -10.63 -13.03 -19.11
C LEU A 139 -11.17 -11.62 -19.29
N VAL A 140 -10.99 -10.79 -18.26
CA VAL A 140 -11.35 -9.37 -18.26
C VAL A 140 -10.11 -8.58 -17.87
N CYS A 141 -9.73 -7.60 -18.68
CA CYS A 141 -8.50 -6.83 -18.46
C CYS A 141 -8.73 -5.33 -18.64
N ALA A 142 -7.95 -4.54 -17.91
CA ALA A 142 -7.77 -3.11 -18.20
C ALA A 142 -6.86 -2.93 -19.42
N SER A 143 -6.84 -1.72 -19.99
CA SER A 143 -6.01 -1.36 -21.14
C SER A 143 -4.55 -1.79 -20.97
N HIS A 144 -3.98 -2.32 -22.05
CA HIS A 144 -2.63 -2.91 -22.10
C HIS A 144 -2.41 -4.09 -21.14
N MET A 145 -3.48 -4.75 -20.66
CA MET A 145 -3.40 -5.86 -19.70
C MET A 145 -2.66 -5.49 -18.41
N ARG A 146 -2.72 -4.21 -18.01
CA ARG A 146 -2.09 -3.72 -16.78
C ARG A 146 -2.68 -4.37 -15.52
N TYR A 147 -3.93 -4.81 -15.62
CA TYR A 147 -4.66 -5.52 -14.60
C TYR A 147 -5.62 -6.49 -15.29
N CYS A 148 -5.72 -7.73 -14.79
CA CYS A 148 -6.64 -8.71 -15.34
C CYS A 148 -7.29 -9.58 -14.25
N THR A 149 -8.52 -10.01 -14.50
CA THR A 149 -9.18 -11.08 -13.76
C THR A 149 -9.55 -12.20 -14.71
N ALA A 150 -9.38 -13.44 -14.26
CA ALA A 150 -9.70 -14.62 -15.04
C ALA A 150 -10.44 -15.65 -14.21
N THR A 151 -11.30 -16.43 -14.87
CA THR A 151 -11.89 -17.63 -14.30
C THR A 151 -11.44 -18.86 -15.06
N ARG A 152 -11.21 -19.97 -14.33
CA ARG A 152 -10.85 -21.29 -14.86
C ARG A 152 -9.67 -21.21 -15.82
N LEU A 153 -8.57 -20.66 -15.33
CA LEU A 153 -7.34 -20.42 -16.05
C LEU A 153 -6.35 -21.56 -15.77
N PHE A 154 -5.66 -22.01 -16.82
CA PHE A 154 -4.48 -22.84 -16.68
C PHE A 154 -3.26 -22.00 -17.07
N ILE A 155 -2.18 -22.10 -16.28
CA ILE A 155 -0.94 -21.40 -16.52
C ILE A 155 0.21 -22.40 -16.44
N ASP A 156 0.95 -22.56 -17.54
CA ASP A 156 2.20 -23.32 -17.54
C ASP A 156 3.39 -22.40 -17.26
N LEU A 157 3.97 -22.53 -16.08
CA LEU A 157 5.11 -21.72 -15.63
C LEU A 157 6.47 -22.42 -15.84
N ARG A 158 6.52 -23.64 -16.38
CA ARG A 158 7.78 -24.36 -16.67
C ARG A 158 8.59 -23.69 -17.77
N ASN A 159 7.92 -23.13 -18.78
CA ASN A 159 8.53 -22.46 -19.93
C ASN A 159 7.92 -21.06 -20.12
N PRO A 160 8.16 -20.12 -19.18
CA PRO A 160 7.55 -18.81 -19.26
C PRO A 160 8.09 -18.10 -20.49
N ARG A 161 7.21 -17.72 -21.42
CA ARG A 161 7.57 -16.91 -22.58
C ARG A 161 7.99 -15.53 -22.10
N ARG A 162 9.30 -15.28 -22.06
CA ARG A 162 9.85 -13.98 -21.67
C ARG A 162 9.82 -13.05 -22.89
N ASN A 163 9.04 -11.97 -22.79
CA ASN A 163 9.18 -10.84 -23.69
C ASN A 163 10.15 -9.82 -23.07
N ASN A 164 10.82 -9.03 -23.90
CA ASN A 164 11.59 -7.87 -23.44
C ASN A 164 10.67 -6.70 -23.05
N ASP A 165 9.39 -6.74 -23.44
CA ASP A 165 8.40 -5.75 -23.02
C ASP A 165 7.92 -6.02 -21.58
N ARG A 166 8.40 -5.17 -20.65
CA ARG A 166 8.02 -5.19 -19.24
C ARG A 166 6.56 -4.76 -19.00
N PHE A 167 5.88 -4.24 -20.00
CA PHE A 167 4.57 -3.60 -19.85
C PHE A 167 3.37 -4.47 -20.23
N ALA A 168 3.59 -5.54 -20.99
CA ALA A 168 2.49 -6.29 -21.61
C ALA A 168 2.72 -7.81 -21.68
N GLU A 169 3.30 -8.39 -20.63
CA GLU A 169 3.68 -9.81 -20.60
C GLU A 169 2.49 -10.78 -20.73
N LEU A 170 1.29 -10.35 -20.33
CA LEU A 170 0.07 -11.14 -20.46
C LEU A 170 -0.44 -11.24 -21.92
N GLN A 171 0.08 -10.42 -22.84
CA GLN A 171 -0.34 -10.45 -24.25
C GLN A 171 0.07 -11.74 -24.98
N LEU A 172 1.04 -12.49 -24.45
CA LEU A 172 1.53 -13.73 -25.05
C LEU A 172 0.71 -14.97 -24.68
N TYR A 173 -0.32 -14.82 -23.85
CA TYR A 173 -1.16 -15.93 -23.41
C TYR A 173 -2.12 -16.32 -24.53
N THR A 174 -2.17 -17.62 -24.84
CA THR A 174 -3.00 -18.19 -25.91
C THR A 174 -4.06 -19.13 -25.34
N SER A 175 -5.14 -19.37 -26.08
CA SER A 175 -6.10 -20.42 -25.74
C SER A 175 -5.43 -21.79 -25.70
N LEU A 176 -5.83 -22.61 -24.75
CA LEU A 176 -5.34 -23.99 -24.63
C LEU A 176 -6.10 -24.92 -25.57
N PRO A 177 -5.46 -25.99 -26.06
CA PRO A 177 -6.12 -26.99 -26.90
C PRO A 177 -7.00 -27.96 -26.09
N PHE A 178 -7.05 -27.82 -24.76
CA PHE A 178 -7.81 -28.67 -23.85
C PHE A 178 -8.64 -27.83 -22.87
N SER A 179 -9.64 -28.47 -22.26
CA SER A 179 -10.49 -27.82 -21.26
C SER A 179 -9.91 -28.01 -19.86
N VAL A 180 -9.86 -26.93 -19.06
CA VAL A 180 -9.32 -26.96 -17.68
C VAL A 180 -10.16 -27.83 -16.73
N HIS A 181 -11.33 -28.32 -17.15
CA HIS A 181 -12.14 -29.25 -16.34
C HIS A 181 -11.52 -30.65 -16.21
N THR A 182 -10.69 -31.08 -17.15
CA THR A 182 -10.01 -32.38 -17.05
C THR A 182 -8.78 -32.22 -16.17
N THR A 183 -8.90 -32.64 -14.91
CA THR A 183 -7.86 -32.61 -13.87
C THR A 183 -6.59 -33.40 -14.22
N GLN A 184 -6.59 -34.16 -15.32
CA GLN A 184 -5.44 -34.95 -15.78
C GLN A 184 -4.25 -34.08 -16.26
N GLU A 185 -4.51 -32.84 -16.67
CA GLU A 185 -3.47 -31.91 -17.15
C GLU A 185 -2.92 -30.99 -16.02
N CYS A 186 -3.53 -31.04 -14.83
CA CYS A 186 -3.20 -30.18 -13.70
C CYS A 186 -2.65 -31.02 -12.55
N GLU A 187 -1.40 -30.78 -12.14
CA GLU A 187 -0.85 -31.39 -10.91
C GLU A 187 -1.56 -30.86 -9.66
N VAL A 188 -1.97 -29.58 -9.68
CA VAL A 188 -2.67 -28.90 -8.58
C VAL A 188 -3.80 -28.04 -9.14
N VAL A 189 -4.98 -28.11 -8.49
CA VAL A 189 -6.13 -27.24 -8.76
C VAL A 189 -6.39 -26.35 -7.55
N ILE A 190 -6.40 -25.04 -7.78
CA ILE A 190 -6.63 -24.03 -6.74
C ILE A 190 -8.00 -23.38 -6.95
N ASP A 191 -8.91 -23.66 -6.01
CA ASP A 191 -10.26 -23.09 -6.01
C ASP A 191 -10.38 -21.74 -5.29
N ARG A 192 -9.39 -21.39 -4.46
CA ARG A 192 -9.37 -20.10 -3.73
C ARG A 192 -8.98 -18.95 -4.66
N PRO A 193 -9.51 -17.73 -4.45
CA PRO A 193 -9.08 -16.56 -5.20
C PRO A 193 -7.57 -16.38 -5.10
N THR A 194 -6.90 -16.25 -6.24
CA THR A 194 -5.44 -16.25 -6.30
C THR A 194 -4.91 -14.99 -6.98
N TYR A 195 -4.00 -14.28 -6.32
CA TYR A 195 -3.27 -13.16 -6.90
C TYR A 195 -1.95 -13.61 -7.51
N PHE A 196 -1.71 -13.22 -8.76
CA PHE A 196 -0.44 -13.32 -9.45
C PHE A 196 0.28 -12.01 -9.30
N MET A 197 1.36 -12.04 -8.52
CA MET A 197 2.20 -10.87 -8.28
C MET A 197 3.57 -11.08 -8.91
N LYS A 198 3.97 -10.14 -9.76
CA LYS A 198 5.34 -10.03 -10.23
C LYS A 198 6.06 -9.00 -9.38
N LEU A 199 7.08 -9.45 -8.66
CA LEU A 199 7.88 -8.58 -7.80
C LEU A 199 8.88 -7.75 -8.62
N ASP A 200 9.02 -6.45 -8.31
CA ASP A 200 9.87 -5.51 -9.07
C ASP A 200 11.37 -5.83 -9.00
N ALA A 201 11.88 -6.12 -7.79
CA ALA A 201 13.28 -6.43 -7.57
C ALA A 201 13.49 -7.30 -6.32
N GLY A 202 13.95 -8.54 -6.50
CA GLY A 202 14.19 -9.52 -5.41
C GLY A 202 15.43 -9.24 -4.54
N VAL A 203 15.84 -7.99 -4.39
CA VAL A 203 17.09 -7.61 -3.68
C VAL A 203 16.84 -7.37 -2.19
N ASN A 204 15.74 -6.70 -1.83
CA ASN A 204 15.29 -6.55 -0.45
C ASN A 204 13.79 -6.25 -0.39
N MET A 205 13.18 -6.46 0.77
CA MET A 205 11.74 -6.24 0.95
C MET A 205 11.28 -4.81 0.70
N TYR A 206 12.16 -3.82 0.90
CA TYR A 206 11.82 -2.42 0.73
C TYR A 206 11.69 -2.03 -0.75
N HIS A 207 12.28 -2.79 -1.66
CA HIS A 207 12.00 -2.69 -3.09
C HIS A 207 10.63 -3.27 -3.48
N HIS A 208 9.95 -3.99 -2.58
CA HIS A 208 8.62 -4.55 -2.83
C HIS A 208 7.46 -3.68 -2.33
N PHE A 209 7.71 -2.52 -1.71
CA PHE A 209 6.60 -1.64 -1.32
C PHE A 209 5.78 -1.17 -2.52
N CYS A 210 6.40 -0.98 -3.67
CA CYS A 210 5.69 -0.73 -4.92
C CYS A 210 4.76 -1.89 -5.27
N ASP A 211 5.19 -3.14 -5.09
CA ASP A 211 4.39 -4.34 -5.34
C ASP A 211 3.19 -4.41 -4.38
N PHE A 212 3.39 -4.13 -3.08
CA PHE A 212 2.33 -4.16 -2.08
C PHE A 212 1.31 -3.03 -2.26
N VAL A 213 1.75 -1.83 -2.63
CA VAL A 213 0.86 -0.73 -3.01
C VAL A 213 0.03 -1.13 -4.22
N ASN A 214 0.64 -1.72 -5.26
CA ASN A 214 -0.10 -2.16 -6.44
C ASN A 214 -1.06 -3.33 -6.17
N LEU A 215 -0.71 -4.26 -5.28
CA LEU A 215 -1.64 -5.28 -4.82
C LEU A 215 -2.86 -4.64 -4.13
N TYR A 216 -2.64 -3.69 -3.23
CA TYR A 216 -3.72 -2.99 -2.54
C TYR A 216 -4.63 -2.24 -3.53
N ILE A 217 -4.07 -1.56 -4.53
CA ILE A 217 -4.84 -0.91 -5.60
C ILE A 217 -5.63 -1.95 -6.40
N SER A 218 -5.03 -3.10 -6.70
CA SER A 218 -5.69 -4.20 -7.41
C SER A 218 -6.91 -4.73 -6.65
N GLN A 219 -6.82 -4.80 -5.32
CA GLN A 219 -7.95 -5.12 -4.43
C GLN A 219 -9.08 -4.09 -4.52
N HIS A 220 -8.77 -2.81 -4.73
CA HIS A 220 -9.77 -1.77 -4.99
C HIS A 220 -10.41 -1.88 -6.38
N VAL A 221 -9.65 -2.35 -7.39
CA VAL A 221 -10.17 -2.54 -8.76
C VAL A 221 -11.24 -3.64 -8.81
N ASN A 222 -11.04 -4.77 -8.11
CA ASN A 222 -12.05 -5.84 -8.01
C ASN A 222 -12.89 -5.84 -6.72
N ASN A 223 -12.70 -4.86 -5.84
CA ASN A 223 -13.39 -4.77 -4.55
C ASN A 223 -13.24 -6.04 -3.69
N SER A 224 -12.05 -6.65 -3.65
CA SER A 224 -11.80 -7.85 -2.85
C SER A 224 -10.71 -7.65 -1.81
N PHE A 225 -11.10 -7.67 -0.53
CA PHE A 225 -10.22 -7.40 0.62
C PHE A 225 -10.07 -8.58 1.59
N SER A 226 -10.62 -9.74 1.25
CA SER A 226 -10.50 -10.96 2.07
C SER A 226 -9.05 -11.35 2.31
N THR A 227 -8.73 -11.83 3.51
CA THR A 227 -7.44 -12.50 3.80
C THR A 227 -7.42 -13.96 3.35
N ASP A 228 -8.57 -14.55 3.02
CA ASP A 228 -8.66 -15.93 2.51
C ASP A 228 -8.41 -15.94 0.99
N VAL A 229 -7.16 -15.70 0.62
CA VAL A 229 -6.67 -15.63 -0.76
C VAL A 229 -5.31 -16.32 -0.86
N ASN A 230 -4.97 -16.82 -2.03
CA ASN A 230 -3.62 -17.29 -2.34
C ASN A 230 -2.83 -16.18 -3.04
N ILE A 231 -1.52 -16.11 -2.78
CA ILE A 231 -0.59 -15.29 -3.57
C ILE A 231 0.40 -16.25 -4.18
N VAL A 232 0.42 -16.30 -5.51
CA VAL A 232 1.34 -17.17 -6.24
C VAL A 232 2.60 -16.42 -6.59
N MET A 233 3.69 -16.93 -6.04
CA MET A 233 5.04 -16.71 -6.50
C MET A 233 5.51 -18.07 -7.05
N TRP A 234 5.28 -18.35 -8.35
CA TRP A 234 5.87 -19.45 -9.16
C TRP A 234 5.10 -20.82 -9.32
N ASP A 235 5.58 -21.64 -10.32
CA ASP A 235 5.29 -23.01 -10.88
C ASP A 235 3.90 -23.41 -11.41
N THR A 236 3.87 -24.43 -12.29
CA THR A 236 2.71 -24.85 -13.10
C THR A 236 1.52 -25.29 -12.25
N VAL A 237 0.42 -24.54 -12.34
CA VAL A 237 -0.76 -24.71 -11.48
C VAL A 237 -2.02 -24.26 -12.24
N CYS A 238 -3.16 -24.86 -11.90
CA CYS A 238 -4.48 -24.48 -12.44
C CYS A 238 -5.31 -23.70 -11.41
N PHE A 239 -6.04 -22.69 -11.88
CA PHE A 239 -6.71 -21.72 -11.04
C PHE A 239 -8.17 -21.54 -11.43
N ARG A 240 -9.08 -21.67 -10.47
CA ARG A 240 -10.50 -21.38 -10.70
C ARG A 240 -10.77 -19.88 -10.78
N TYR A 241 -10.06 -19.07 -9.99
CA TYR A 241 -10.14 -17.61 -10.02
C TYR A 241 -8.75 -17.01 -9.82
N ALA A 242 -8.35 -16.17 -10.78
CA ALA A 242 -7.03 -15.55 -10.83
C ALA A 242 -7.15 -14.02 -10.99
N VAL A 243 -6.34 -13.27 -10.25
CA VAL A 243 -6.19 -11.81 -10.36
C VAL A 243 -4.73 -11.50 -10.65
N PHE A 244 -4.46 -10.87 -11.79
CA PHE A 244 -3.13 -10.34 -12.11
C PHE A 244 -3.06 -8.92 -11.58
N SER A 245 -2.22 -8.70 -10.57
CA SER A 245 -2.10 -7.38 -9.93
C SER A 245 -1.49 -6.35 -10.88
N LEU A 246 -1.79 -5.07 -10.63
CA LEU A 246 -1.10 -3.96 -11.27
C LEU A 246 0.42 -4.11 -11.17
N LEU A 247 1.13 -3.77 -12.24
CA LEU A 247 2.57 -3.91 -12.30
C LEU A 247 3.28 -2.70 -11.65
N PRO A 248 4.40 -2.92 -10.93
CA PRO A 248 5.19 -1.83 -10.34
C PRO A 248 5.71 -0.85 -11.39
N ARG A 249 6.22 -1.37 -12.52
CA ARG A 249 6.74 -0.57 -13.62
C ARG A 249 5.81 -0.65 -14.81
N MET A 250 4.86 0.28 -14.87
CA MET A 250 3.99 0.46 -16.02
C MET A 250 4.00 1.91 -16.52
N ARG A 251 3.68 2.10 -17.81
CA ARG A 251 3.45 3.44 -18.36
C ARG A 251 2.23 4.04 -17.64
N TYR A 252 2.41 5.25 -17.11
CA TYR A 252 1.43 5.90 -16.23
C TYR A 252 1.11 5.02 -14.99
N GLY A 253 2.15 4.48 -14.36
CA GLY A 253 2.05 3.78 -13.08
C GLY A 253 1.81 4.75 -11.92
N LEU A 254 1.37 4.23 -10.77
CA LEU A 254 1.08 5.04 -9.58
C LEU A 254 2.25 5.14 -8.59
N PHE A 255 3.12 4.13 -8.54
CA PHE A 255 4.29 4.16 -7.66
C PHE A 255 5.54 4.71 -8.38
N TYR A 256 5.77 4.27 -9.61
CA TYR A 256 6.80 4.81 -10.49
C TYR A 256 6.15 5.54 -11.67
N ASN A 257 6.74 6.67 -12.06
CA ASN A 257 6.34 7.48 -13.22
C ASN A 257 4.92 8.07 -13.12
N THR A 258 4.45 8.39 -11.92
CA THR A 258 3.20 9.12 -11.72
C THR A 258 3.42 10.58 -12.11
N PRO A 259 2.64 11.15 -13.05
CA PRO A 259 2.78 12.56 -13.42
C PRO A 259 2.17 13.45 -12.33
N LEU A 260 2.83 13.62 -11.19
CA LEU A 260 2.26 14.38 -10.07
C LEU A 260 2.12 15.87 -10.41
N ILE A 261 0.91 16.41 -10.20
CA ILE A 261 0.65 17.85 -10.31
C ILE A 261 1.48 18.60 -9.27
N PRO A 262 2.37 19.52 -9.67
CA PRO A 262 3.20 20.30 -8.73
C PRO A 262 2.37 20.98 -7.62
N ASN A 263 2.96 21.12 -6.43
CA ASN A 263 2.35 21.74 -5.25
C ASN A 263 1.06 21.09 -4.70
N CYS A 264 0.64 19.97 -5.28
CA CYS A 264 -0.38 19.09 -4.71
C CYS A 264 0.26 17.95 -3.90
N HIS A 265 -0.41 17.52 -2.83
CA HIS A 265 0.02 16.42 -1.96
C HIS A 265 -1.17 15.84 -1.16
N GLY A 266 -0.92 14.70 -0.52
CA GLY A 266 -1.84 14.03 0.39
C GLY A 266 -2.94 13.27 -0.33
N THR A 267 -2.61 12.10 -0.87
CA THR A 267 -3.63 11.21 -1.46
C THR A 267 -4.37 10.44 -0.37
N ALA A 268 -5.69 10.27 -0.53
CA ALA A 268 -6.48 9.37 0.29
C ALA A 268 -6.02 7.91 0.11
N LEU A 269 -5.61 7.54 -1.10
CA LEU A 269 -5.17 6.20 -1.46
C LEU A 269 -3.92 5.74 -0.71
N PHE A 270 -2.83 6.51 -0.70
CA PHE A 270 -1.62 6.12 0.04
C PHE A 270 -1.80 6.20 1.56
N ARG A 271 -2.63 7.14 2.04
CA ARG A 271 -3.01 7.20 3.46
C ARG A 271 -3.82 5.96 3.85
N ALA A 272 -4.78 5.55 3.04
CA ALA A 272 -5.56 4.34 3.25
C ALA A 272 -4.65 3.10 3.21
N PHE A 273 -3.75 2.99 2.24
CA PHE A 273 -2.76 1.90 2.21
C PHE A 273 -1.94 1.82 3.51
N SER A 274 -1.43 2.95 4.00
CA SER A 274 -0.70 3.02 5.27
C SER A 274 -1.53 2.50 6.44
N GLN A 275 -2.76 3.00 6.60
CA GLN A 275 -3.70 2.55 7.64
C GLN A 275 -4.01 1.06 7.53
N HIS A 276 -4.21 0.56 6.30
CA HIS A 276 -4.49 -0.84 6.03
C HIS A 276 -3.38 -1.75 6.57
N VAL A 277 -2.12 -1.43 6.24
CA VAL A 277 -0.96 -2.22 6.64
C VAL A 277 -0.73 -2.14 8.16
N ILE A 278 -0.75 -0.92 8.72
CA ILE A 278 -0.55 -0.71 10.18
C ILE A 278 -1.61 -1.45 10.99
N TYR A 279 -2.88 -1.38 10.58
CA TYR A 279 -3.97 -2.07 11.26
C TYR A 279 -3.82 -3.61 11.19
N ARG A 280 -3.57 -4.16 10.00
CA ARG A 280 -3.48 -5.62 9.82
C ARG A 280 -2.26 -6.24 10.48
N LEU A 281 -1.18 -5.48 10.63
CA LEU A 281 0.01 -5.90 11.38
C LEU A 281 -0.10 -5.58 12.88
N ASN A 282 -1.25 -5.07 13.34
CA ASN A 282 -1.51 -4.72 14.73
C ASN A 282 -0.46 -3.75 15.31
N ILE A 283 -0.04 -2.76 14.51
CA ILE A 283 0.92 -1.75 14.92
C ILE A 283 0.15 -0.59 15.57
N THR A 284 0.51 -0.27 16.82
CA THR A 284 -0.16 0.76 17.60
C THR A 284 0.72 2.00 17.75
N GLN A 285 0.09 3.18 17.72
CA GLN A 285 0.72 4.40 18.21
C GLN A 285 0.68 4.43 19.73
N HIS A 286 1.82 4.70 20.35
CA HIS A 286 1.96 4.85 21.80
C HIS A 286 1.78 6.30 22.20
N GLU A 287 1.12 6.51 23.33
CA GLU A 287 0.99 7.83 23.92
C GLU A 287 2.37 8.40 24.28
N ASN A 288 2.65 9.60 23.80
CA ASN A 288 3.88 10.31 24.11
C ASN A 288 3.77 11.01 25.48
N LYS A 289 3.89 10.23 26.56
CA LYS A 289 3.72 10.71 27.94
C LYS A 289 4.70 11.81 28.32
N GLU A 290 5.95 11.72 27.83
CA GLU A 290 6.99 12.71 28.13
C GLU A 290 6.87 13.99 27.28
N ARG A 291 6.00 13.99 26.26
CA ARG A 291 5.81 15.10 25.30
C ARG A 291 7.12 15.54 24.62
N LYS A 292 8.12 14.65 24.51
CA LYS A 292 9.37 14.87 23.77
C LYS A 292 9.18 14.56 22.30
N VAL A 293 9.87 15.25 21.41
CA VAL A 293 9.85 14.94 19.97
C VAL A 293 10.65 13.66 19.74
N ARG A 294 10.00 12.61 19.22
CA ARG A 294 10.63 11.32 18.94
C ARG A 294 11.38 11.39 17.61
N VAL A 295 12.70 11.40 17.68
CA VAL A 295 13.60 11.46 16.52
C VAL A 295 14.21 10.09 16.29
N THR A 296 13.92 9.49 15.13
CA THR A 296 14.52 8.23 14.70
C THR A 296 15.53 8.50 13.60
N LEU A 297 16.79 8.15 13.85
CA LEU A 297 17.88 8.19 12.86
C LEU A 297 18.11 6.79 12.30
N LEU A 298 17.78 6.60 11.03
CA LEU A 298 18.09 5.39 10.28
C LEU A 298 19.54 5.41 9.81
N THR A 299 20.37 4.56 10.43
CA THR A 299 21.73 4.30 9.99
C THR A 299 21.81 3.09 9.07
N ARG A 300 22.98 2.86 8.50
CA ARG A 300 23.26 1.78 7.55
C ARG A 300 24.59 1.11 7.88
N SER A 301 24.55 -0.19 8.15
CA SER A 301 25.74 -1.05 8.20
C SER A 301 26.12 -1.59 6.81
N THR A 302 26.21 -0.71 5.81
CA THR A 302 26.60 -1.07 4.42
C THR A 302 27.94 -0.46 4.02
N GLN A 303 28.58 -0.94 2.95
CA GLN A 303 29.84 -0.34 2.48
C GLN A 303 29.69 1.08 1.91
N TYR A 304 28.47 1.48 1.52
CA TYR A 304 28.15 2.76 0.89
C TYR A 304 27.07 3.50 1.68
N ARG A 305 26.94 4.81 1.44
CA ARG A 305 25.87 5.67 2.00
C ARG A 305 25.80 5.63 3.54
N ARG A 306 26.96 5.60 4.20
CA ARG A 306 27.08 5.69 5.65
C ARG A 306 27.19 7.14 6.08
N ILE A 307 26.71 7.45 7.28
CA ILE A 307 26.94 8.74 7.94
C ILE A 307 28.28 8.63 8.69
N THR A 308 29.34 9.26 8.19
CA THR A 308 30.70 9.09 8.72
C THR A 308 30.84 9.66 10.14
N ASN A 309 30.18 10.79 10.41
CA ASN A 309 30.13 11.44 11.73
C ASN A 309 28.85 11.12 12.53
N GLN A 310 28.21 9.95 12.32
CA GLN A 310 26.94 9.58 12.97
C GLN A 310 26.96 9.79 14.50
N LYS A 311 28.01 9.34 15.19
CA LYS A 311 28.12 9.47 16.66
C LYS A 311 28.13 10.93 17.13
N GLN A 312 28.71 11.83 16.33
CA GLN A 312 28.71 13.27 16.64
C GLN A 312 27.30 13.84 16.48
N MET A 313 26.61 13.49 15.38
CA MET A 313 25.23 13.88 15.12
C MET A 313 24.28 13.39 16.23
N GLU A 314 24.38 12.11 16.61
CA GLU A 314 23.59 11.53 17.69
C GLU A 314 23.81 12.26 19.03
N ARG A 315 25.08 12.51 19.40
CA ARG A 315 25.41 13.25 20.63
C ARG A 315 24.82 14.66 20.59
N ALA A 316 24.95 15.36 19.47
CA ALA A 316 24.41 16.72 19.31
C ALA A 316 22.88 16.76 19.40
N MET A 317 22.17 15.76 18.87
CA MET A 317 20.71 15.70 19.04
C MET A 317 20.32 15.38 20.49
N LYS A 318 21.08 14.51 21.17
CA LYS A 318 20.82 14.13 22.57
C LYS A 318 21.11 15.24 23.59
N THR A 319 21.82 16.32 23.22
CA THR A 319 21.98 17.48 24.11
C THR A 319 20.72 18.34 24.19
N VAL A 320 19.77 18.18 23.26
CA VAL A 320 18.52 18.93 23.25
C VAL A 320 17.50 18.22 24.14
N PRO A 321 17.10 18.78 25.30
CA PRO A 321 16.26 18.06 26.28
C PRO A 321 14.87 17.68 25.78
N LEU A 322 14.38 18.38 24.74
CA LEU A 322 13.08 18.15 24.11
C LEU A 322 13.08 16.98 23.13
N LEU A 323 14.24 16.41 22.78
CA LEU A 323 14.34 15.31 21.81
C LEU A 323 14.51 13.97 22.52
N ASP A 324 13.73 12.99 22.09
CA ASP A 324 13.97 11.58 22.37
C ASP A 324 14.59 10.93 21.12
N VAL A 325 15.90 10.65 21.17
CA VAL A 325 16.69 10.28 20.00
C VAL A 325 16.99 8.78 20.01
N ARG A 326 16.49 8.08 18.99
CA ARG A 326 16.74 6.66 18.75
C ARG A 326 17.51 6.47 17.44
N VAL A 327 18.60 5.71 17.48
CA VAL A 327 19.33 5.29 16.27
C VAL A 327 18.96 3.85 15.97
N VAL A 328 18.63 3.56 14.71
CA VAL A 328 18.20 2.22 14.28
C VAL A 328 18.91 1.81 13.00
N ASP A 329 19.17 0.51 12.88
CA ASP A 329 19.63 -0.13 11.64
C ASP A 329 18.63 -1.22 11.27
N TYR A 330 17.88 -1.02 10.18
CA TYR A 330 16.82 -1.94 9.74
C TYR A 330 17.38 -3.08 8.89
N LYS A 331 18.33 -3.81 9.50
CA LYS A 331 19.00 -4.93 8.86
C LYS A 331 18.12 -6.18 8.88
N PHE A 332 18.03 -6.82 7.73
CA PHE A 332 17.28 -8.07 7.56
C PHE A 332 17.79 -9.15 8.51
N LYS A 333 16.87 -9.87 9.16
CA LYS A 333 17.09 -10.89 10.23
C LYS A 333 17.58 -10.38 11.59
N GLU A 334 17.91 -9.09 11.72
CA GLU A 334 18.29 -8.52 13.03
C GLU A 334 17.11 -7.85 13.72
N ILE A 335 16.19 -7.29 12.93
CA ILE A 335 14.96 -6.68 13.43
C ILE A 335 13.79 -7.08 12.54
N GLU A 336 12.78 -7.66 13.17
CA GLU A 336 11.54 -8.06 12.50
C GLU A 336 10.85 -6.85 11.88
N PHE A 337 10.27 -7.03 10.70
CA PHE A 337 9.66 -5.93 9.97
C PHE A 337 8.53 -5.25 10.75
N THR A 338 7.76 -6.00 11.51
CA THR A 338 6.71 -5.47 12.39
C THR A 338 7.29 -4.52 13.45
N GLU A 339 8.46 -4.83 14.01
CA GLU A 339 9.14 -3.95 14.96
C GLU A 339 9.71 -2.71 14.25
N GLN A 340 10.24 -2.83 13.03
CA GLN A 340 10.64 -1.65 12.23
C GLN A 340 9.47 -0.69 12.02
N LEU A 341 8.30 -1.22 11.63
CA LEU A 341 7.08 -0.42 11.49
C LEU A 341 6.62 0.16 12.83
N ARG A 342 6.76 -0.57 13.94
CA ARG A 342 6.42 -0.06 15.26
C ARG A 342 7.26 1.14 15.65
N ILE A 343 8.56 1.12 15.34
CA ILE A 343 9.47 2.25 15.56
C ILE A 343 9.11 3.40 14.63
N THR A 344 9.00 3.13 13.33
CA THR A 344 8.67 4.15 12.32
C THR A 344 7.34 4.83 12.61
N HIS A 345 6.28 4.07 12.90
CA HIS A 345 4.95 4.60 13.20
C HIS A 345 4.88 5.36 14.53
N ASN A 346 5.93 5.28 15.35
CA ASN A 346 6.11 6.03 16.59
C ASN A 346 7.27 7.04 16.51
N SER A 347 7.55 7.57 15.31
CA SER A 347 8.54 8.61 15.08
C SER A 347 7.87 9.91 14.65
N ASP A 348 8.24 11.03 15.28
CA ASP A 348 7.77 12.37 14.90
C ASP A 348 8.71 13.00 13.85
N VAL A 349 10.00 12.68 13.94
CA VAL A 349 11.00 13.00 12.92
C VAL A 349 11.74 11.73 12.54
N PHE A 350 11.81 11.42 11.25
CA PHE A 350 12.55 10.26 10.74
C PHE A 350 13.65 10.74 9.78
N ILE A 351 14.89 10.45 10.12
CA ILE A 351 16.07 10.97 9.43
C ILE A 351 16.81 9.81 8.78
N GLY A 352 17.19 9.93 7.51
CA GLY A 352 17.97 8.88 6.84
C GLY A 352 18.64 9.31 5.55
N MET A 353 19.57 8.48 5.10
CA MET A 353 20.24 8.61 3.79
C MET A 353 19.36 8.04 2.67
N HIS A 354 19.43 8.62 1.47
CA HIS A 354 18.70 8.12 0.30
C HIS A 354 18.88 6.62 0.07
N GLY A 355 17.76 5.92 -0.12
CA GLY A 355 17.72 4.50 -0.42
C GLY A 355 16.52 3.82 0.22
N ALA A 356 16.35 2.53 -0.10
CA ALA A 356 15.10 1.81 0.12
C ALA A 356 14.57 1.88 1.56
N GLY A 357 15.43 2.05 2.58
CA GLY A 357 14.98 2.27 3.96
C GLY A 357 14.08 3.50 4.16
N LEU A 358 14.22 4.57 3.35
CA LEU A 358 13.36 5.76 3.42
C LEU A 358 11.91 5.50 2.98
N THR A 359 11.62 4.39 2.31
CA THR A 359 10.23 3.98 1.99
C THR A 359 9.37 3.78 3.25
N HIS A 360 9.98 3.61 4.43
CA HIS A 360 9.30 3.65 5.72
C HIS A 360 8.50 4.95 5.94
N LEU A 361 8.76 6.01 5.18
CA LEU A 361 7.95 7.23 5.18
C LEU A 361 6.46 6.96 4.93
N LEU A 362 6.13 5.87 4.22
CA LEU A 362 4.74 5.44 4.01
C LEU A 362 3.99 5.14 5.31
N PHE A 363 4.70 4.76 6.36
CA PHE A 363 4.13 4.31 7.64
C PHE A 363 4.36 5.28 8.79
N LEU A 364 4.90 6.47 8.50
CA LEU A 364 4.99 7.53 9.48
C LEU A 364 3.60 8.04 9.89
N PRO A 365 3.45 8.59 11.12
CA PRO A 365 2.29 9.37 11.51
C PRO A 365 2.02 10.52 10.53
N ASP A 366 0.75 10.95 10.44
CA ASP A 366 0.34 12.02 9.52
C ASP A 366 1.02 13.38 9.82
N TRP A 367 1.46 13.61 11.06
CA TRP A 367 2.17 14.83 11.46
C TRP A 367 3.69 14.78 11.29
N ALA A 368 4.24 13.61 10.96
CA ALA A 368 5.68 13.40 11.01
C ALA A 368 6.44 14.14 9.90
N VAL A 369 7.74 14.33 10.15
CA VAL A 369 8.69 14.91 9.19
C VAL A 369 9.71 13.85 8.79
N ILE A 370 9.85 13.62 7.49
CA ILE A 370 10.96 12.85 6.91
C ILE A 370 12.08 13.81 6.50
N PHE A 371 13.30 13.54 6.97
CA PHE A 371 14.49 14.30 6.60
C PHE A 371 15.47 13.43 5.79
N GLU A 372 15.57 13.70 4.49
CA GLU A 372 16.55 13.04 3.63
C GLU A 372 17.90 13.77 3.72
N LEU A 373 18.90 13.10 4.31
CA LEU A 373 20.22 13.68 4.56
C LEU A 373 21.01 13.98 3.29
N HIS A 374 20.87 13.15 2.26
CA HIS A 374 21.52 13.32 0.98
C HIS A 374 20.76 12.51 -0.06
N ASN A 375 20.29 13.18 -1.11
CA ASN A 375 19.40 12.64 -2.15
C ASN A 375 20.12 11.89 -3.28
N CYS A 376 21.46 11.83 -3.26
CA CYS A 376 22.24 11.13 -4.28
C CYS A 376 22.00 11.60 -5.74
N GLY A 377 21.54 12.84 -5.93
CA GLY A 377 21.19 13.38 -7.25
C GLY A 377 19.81 12.96 -7.77
N ASP A 378 18.98 12.34 -6.93
CA ASP A 378 17.58 12.00 -7.20
C ASP A 378 16.68 12.65 -6.14
N ASP A 379 16.49 13.96 -6.29
CA ASP A 379 15.75 14.82 -5.35
C ASP A 379 14.23 14.60 -5.39
N LEU A 380 13.70 14.11 -6.51
CA LEU A 380 12.27 13.89 -6.68
C LEU A 380 11.78 12.57 -6.06
N CYS A 381 12.59 11.50 -6.02
CA CYS A 381 12.12 10.16 -5.65
C CYS A 381 11.37 10.10 -4.30
N TYR A 382 12.00 10.46 -3.19
CA TYR A 382 11.35 10.42 -1.87
C TYR A 382 10.50 11.64 -1.58
N TRP A 383 10.76 12.76 -2.27
CA TRP A 383 9.91 13.95 -2.20
C TRP A 383 8.52 13.66 -2.77
N ASP A 384 8.43 13.06 -3.95
CA ASP A 384 7.16 12.66 -4.58
C ASP A 384 6.46 11.56 -3.77
N LEU A 385 7.19 10.60 -3.22
CA LEU A 385 6.60 9.58 -2.34
C LEU A 385 6.02 10.19 -1.06
N ALA A 386 6.71 11.17 -0.46
CA ALA A 386 6.20 11.90 0.70
C ALA A 386 4.96 12.72 0.35
N ARG A 387 4.92 13.35 -0.83
CA ARG A 387 3.74 14.06 -1.35
C ARG A 387 2.56 13.12 -1.57
N LEU A 388 2.78 11.93 -2.15
CA LEU A 388 1.75 10.91 -2.32
C LEU A 388 1.16 10.51 -0.96
N ARG A 389 2.03 10.22 0.02
CA ARG A 389 1.63 9.84 1.38
C ARG A 389 1.00 11.00 2.16
N GLY A 390 1.38 12.25 1.87
CA GLY A 390 0.96 13.44 2.60
C GLY A 390 1.74 13.70 3.89
N VAL A 391 2.99 13.25 3.98
CA VAL A 391 3.89 13.55 5.12
C VAL A 391 4.86 14.66 4.76
N ASN A 392 5.38 15.37 5.76
CA ASN A 392 6.25 16.51 5.54
C ASN A 392 7.65 16.05 5.14
N TYR A 393 8.14 16.50 3.98
CA TYR A 393 9.48 16.20 3.51
C TYR A 393 10.42 17.40 3.70
N MET A 394 11.62 17.12 4.19
CA MET A 394 12.69 18.10 4.33
C MET A 394 14.04 17.52 3.89
N THR A 395 14.91 18.40 3.42
CA THR A 395 16.33 18.12 3.17
C THR A 395 17.13 19.41 3.37
N TRP A 396 18.45 19.37 3.19
CA TRP A 396 19.30 20.55 3.36
C TRP A 396 18.98 21.65 2.35
N GLN A 397 18.77 22.87 2.85
CA GLN A 397 18.65 24.05 2.00
C GLN A 397 19.99 24.38 1.30
N ARG A 398 21.11 24.20 2.01
CA ARG A 398 22.46 24.35 1.47
C ARG A 398 23.04 22.98 1.16
N GLN A 399 23.15 22.65 -0.12
CA GLN A 399 23.71 21.36 -0.56
C GLN A 399 25.16 21.16 -0.07
N SER A 400 25.90 22.24 0.20
CA SER A 400 27.25 22.17 0.78
C SER A 400 27.30 21.73 2.25
N ALA A 401 26.16 21.61 2.94
CA ALA A 401 26.10 21.14 4.32
C ALA A 401 26.44 19.64 4.47
N VAL A 402 26.33 18.87 3.38
CA VAL A 402 26.69 17.45 3.33
C VAL A 402 27.51 17.20 2.09
N TYR A 403 28.70 16.63 2.26
CA TYR A 403 29.58 16.24 1.17
C TYR A 403 29.85 14.73 1.23
N PRO A 404 29.92 14.05 0.07
CA PRO A 404 30.31 12.66 0.01
C PRO A 404 31.79 12.50 0.36
N GLU A 405 32.11 11.44 1.11
CA GLU A 405 33.47 11.02 1.40
C GLU A 405 33.70 9.65 0.75
N ASP A 406 34.44 9.63 -0.37
CA ASP A 406 34.73 8.42 -1.12
C ASP A 406 36.08 7.82 -0.69
N LYS A 407 36.16 6.48 -0.68
CA LYS A 407 37.43 5.78 -0.44
C LYS A 407 38.40 5.89 -1.62
N ASP A 408 37.93 6.31 -2.79
CA ASP A 408 38.68 6.42 -4.03
C ASP A 408 38.31 7.74 -4.73
N SER A 409 39.19 8.73 -4.62
CA SER A 409 39.01 10.07 -5.17
C SER A 409 39.00 10.11 -6.72
N SER A 410 39.25 8.98 -7.39
CA SER A 410 39.27 8.88 -8.85
C SER A 410 37.89 8.61 -9.48
N LYS A 411 36.87 8.30 -8.67
CA LYS A 411 35.51 8.01 -9.15
C LYS A 411 34.55 9.12 -8.74
N PRO A 412 33.64 9.56 -9.63
CA PRO A 412 32.62 10.53 -9.26
C PRO A 412 31.74 9.96 -8.14
N SER A 413 31.45 10.80 -7.15
CA SER A 413 30.61 10.52 -5.98
C SER A 413 29.16 10.23 -6.35
N ARG A 414 28.93 9.11 -7.03
CA ARG A 414 27.61 8.57 -7.29
C ARG A 414 27.35 7.54 -6.23
N CYS A 415 26.33 7.78 -5.40
CA CYS A 415 25.66 6.66 -4.75
C CYS A 415 25.38 5.63 -5.85
N LEU A 416 25.92 4.42 -5.75
CA LEU A 416 25.69 3.37 -6.75
C LEU A 416 24.18 3.29 -7.03
N SER A 417 23.77 3.81 -8.19
CA SER A 417 22.39 3.77 -8.62
C SER A 417 22.14 2.33 -9.07
N THR A 418 21.52 1.55 -8.22
CA THR A 418 20.95 0.25 -8.64
C THR A 418 19.66 0.45 -9.43
N SER A 419 19.32 1.69 -9.79
CA SER A 419 18.13 2.01 -10.56
C SER A 419 18.53 2.63 -11.91
N PRO A 420 18.36 1.92 -13.03
CA PRO A 420 18.39 2.51 -14.37
C PRO A 420 17.11 3.31 -14.65
N LEU A 421 16.59 4.02 -13.64
CA LEU A 421 15.38 4.84 -13.70
C LEU A 421 15.76 6.32 -13.59
N SER A 422 16.81 6.74 -14.32
CA SER A 422 16.82 8.13 -14.77
C SER A 422 15.56 8.32 -15.60
N HIS A 423 14.71 9.26 -15.19
CA HIS A 423 13.55 9.72 -15.93
C HIS A 423 13.79 9.59 -17.44
N SER A 424 13.23 8.55 -18.06
CA SER A 424 13.01 8.59 -19.49
C SER A 424 11.97 9.68 -19.64
N LEU A 425 12.37 10.80 -20.25
CA LEU A 425 11.48 11.87 -20.69
C LEU A 425 10.16 11.24 -21.12
N MET A 426 9.07 11.54 -20.43
CA MET A 426 7.76 11.16 -20.94
C MET A 426 7.65 11.77 -22.34
N PRO A 427 7.34 11.00 -23.40
CA PRO A 427 6.92 11.62 -24.64
C PRO A 427 5.66 12.45 -24.33
N GLU A 428 5.57 13.62 -24.97
CA GLU A 428 4.46 14.56 -24.78
C GLU A 428 3.09 13.86 -24.74
N PRO A 429 2.13 14.37 -23.94
CA PRO A 429 0.76 13.88 -24.01
C PRO A 429 0.30 13.96 -25.47
N LEU A 430 -0.17 12.83 -26.00
CA LEU A 430 -0.81 12.76 -27.31
C LEU A 430 -1.93 13.80 -27.33
N LYS A 431 -1.69 14.93 -28.01
CA LYS A 431 -2.73 15.86 -28.40
C LYS A 431 -3.64 15.14 -29.39
N GLY A 432 -4.85 14.82 -28.95
CA GLY A 432 -6.02 14.54 -29.80
C GLY A 432 -5.96 13.29 -30.67
N ALA A 433 -6.84 12.34 -30.37
CA ALA A 433 -7.58 11.57 -31.36
C ALA A 433 -8.95 11.21 -30.76
#